data_AF-A0A8C0SQ89-F1
#
_entry.id   AF-A0A8C0SQ89-F1
#
_cell.length_a   1.000
_cell.length_b   1.000
_cell.length_c   1.000
_cell.angle_alpha   90.00
_cell.angle_beta   90.00
_cell.angle_gamma   90.00
#
_symmetry.space_group_name_H-M   'P 1'
#
loop_
_entity.id
_entity.type
_entity.pdbx_description
1 polymer ?
#
loop_
_entity_poly.entity_id
_entity_poly.type
_entity_poly.pdbx_seq_one_letter_code
_entity_poly.pdbx_strand_id
1 'polypeptide(L)'
;LDSHYEEKKICYSPDFEKLKPEYVKANPDKMKLYSQLLGKRPWFAGEKLTYVDFPVSDILDLPRIVEPTSLDALPNLKESRLALRA
;
A
#
# COMPACT_ATOMS: atom_id res chain seq x y z
N LEU A 1 7.49 -2.20 -8.67
CA LEU A 1 6.69 -1.99 -9.89
C LEU A 1 5.82 -3.20 -10.17
N ASP A 2 6.37 -4.41 -10.17
CA ASP A 2 5.60 -5.64 -10.41
C ASP A 2 4.49 -5.90 -9.37
N SER A 3 4.72 -5.56 -8.10
CA SER A 3 3.73 -5.72 -7.02
C SER A 3 2.41 -4.98 -7.28
N HIS A 4 2.48 -3.76 -7.83
CA HIS A 4 1.34 -2.92 -8.13
C HIS A 4 0.54 -3.43 -9.35
N TYR A 5 1.23 -4.05 -10.31
CA TYR A 5 0.60 -4.61 -11.49
C TYR A 5 -0.24 -5.84 -11.15
N GLU A 6 0.28 -6.73 -10.30
CA GLU A 6 -0.46 -7.91 -9.84
C GLU A 6 -1.70 -7.54 -9.01
N GLU A 7 -1.59 -6.52 -8.16
CA GLU A 7 -2.73 -6.02 -7.39
C GLU A 7 -3.83 -5.44 -8.28
N LYS A 8 -3.44 -4.70 -9.34
CA LYS A 8 -4.40 -4.15 -10.30
C LYS A 8 -5.13 -5.25 -11.07
N LYS A 9 -4.44 -6.33 -11.46
CA LYS A 9 -5.08 -7.48 -12.11
C LYS A 9 -6.18 -8.07 -11.24
N ILE A 10 -5.94 -8.17 -9.93
CA ILE A 10 -6.94 -8.70 -8.99
C ILE A 10 -8.14 -7.75 -8.91
N CYS A 11 -7.91 -6.46 -8.63
CA CYS A 11 -8.96 -5.46 -8.45
C CYS A 11 -9.88 -5.28 -9.68
N TYR A 12 -9.34 -5.43 -10.89
CA TYR A 12 -10.11 -5.29 -12.13
C TYR A 12 -10.52 -6.63 -12.76
N SER A 13 -10.21 -7.76 -12.11
CA SER A 13 -10.61 -9.07 -12.62
C SER A 13 -12.12 -9.29 -12.45
N PRO A 14 -12.80 -9.89 -13.43
CA PRO A 14 -14.18 -10.35 -13.24
C PRO A 14 -14.31 -11.41 -12.14
N ASP A 15 -13.22 -12.09 -11.78
CA ASP A 15 -13.15 -13.08 -10.70
C ASP A 15 -12.70 -12.48 -9.35
N PHE A 16 -12.79 -11.16 -9.17
CA PHE A 16 -12.33 -10.45 -7.96
C PHE A 16 -12.74 -11.12 -6.65
N GLU A 17 -14.02 -11.47 -6.49
CA GLU A 17 -14.54 -12.10 -5.26
C GLU A 17 -13.88 -13.45 -4.94
N LYS A 18 -13.43 -14.20 -5.95
CA LYS A 18 -12.73 -15.48 -5.75
C LYS A 18 -11.25 -15.27 -5.39
N LEU A 19 -10.63 -14.23 -5.94
CA LEU A 19 -9.21 -13.92 -5.76
C LEU A 19 -8.93 -13.11 -4.48
N LYS A 20 -9.92 -12.34 -4.03
CA LYS A 20 -9.82 -11.47 -2.86
C LYS A 20 -9.34 -12.19 -1.58
N PRO A 21 -9.85 -13.38 -1.19
CA PRO A 21 -9.44 -14.02 0.05
C PRO A 21 -7.94 -14.36 0.10
N GLU A 22 -7.39 -14.85 -1.01
CA GLU A 22 -5.97 -15.17 -1.12
C GLU A 22 -5.12 -13.91 -1.07
N TYR A 23 -5.56 -12.86 -1.76
CA TYR A 23 -4.91 -11.55 -1.72
C TYR A 23 -4.88 -10.98 -0.29
N VAL A 24 -6.02 -10.95 0.40
CA VAL A 24 -6.13 -10.43 1.77
C VAL A 24 -5.23 -11.21 2.73
N LYS A 25 -5.03 -12.51 2.50
CA LYS A 25 -4.10 -13.33 3.29
C LYS A 25 -2.62 -12.97 3.05
N ALA A 26 -2.24 -12.70 1.79
CA ALA A 26 -0.84 -12.40 1.43
C ALA A 26 -0.43 -10.93 1.63
N ASN A 27 -1.40 -10.02 1.60
CA ASN A 27 -1.16 -8.57 1.63
C ASN A 27 -0.46 -8.05 2.91
N PRO A 28 -0.79 -8.51 4.14
CA PRO A 28 -0.17 -8.01 5.37
C PRO A 28 1.35 -8.14 5.40
N ASP A 29 1.89 -9.26 4.91
CA ASP A 29 3.34 -9.48 4.87
C ASP A 29 4.05 -8.49 3.94
N LYS A 30 3.44 -8.19 2.78
CA LYS A 30 3.95 -7.18 1.86
C LYS A 30 3.87 -5.77 2.47
N MET A 31 2.77 -5.42 3.12
CA MET A 31 2.62 -4.11 3.77
C MET A 31 3.61 -3.92 4.92
N LYS A 32 3.94 -5.00 5.65
CA LYS A 32 4.98 -4.96 6.68
C LYS A 32 6.36 -4.60 6.12
N LEU A 33 6.70 -5.08 4.91
CA LEU A 33 7.95 -4.70 4.25
C LEU A 33 7.99 -3.20 3.91
N TYR A 34 6.88 -2.64 3.41
CA TYR A 34 6.80 -1.19 3.17
C TYR A 34 6.91 -0.39 4.46
N SER A 35 6.28 -0.86 5.55
CA SER A 35 6.38 -0.21 6.86
C SER A 35 7.82 -0.23 7.40
N GLN A 36 8.54 -1.35 7.23
CA GLN A 36 9.96 -1.44 7.59
C GLN A 36 10.83 -0.54 6.72
N LEU A 37 10.54 -0.45 5.42
CA LEU A 37 11.25 0.42 4.49
C LEU A 37 11.07 1.89 4.84
N LEU A 38 9.85 2.33 5.17
CA LEU A 38 9.60 3.69 5.65
C LEU A 38 10.32 3.93 6.99
N GLY A 39 10.21 2.96 7.90
CA GLY A 39 10.81 3.03 9.22
C GLY A 39 10.26 4.21 10.02
N LYS A 40 11.17 5.07 10.50
CA LYS A 40 10.87 6.31 11.23
C LYS A 40 10.88 7.56 10.33
N ARG A 41 11.12 7.41 9.03
CA ARG A 41 11.19 8.53 8.11
C ARG A 41 9.79 9.01 7.75
N PRO A 42 9.61 10.32 7.49
CA PRO A 42 8.31 10.83 7.03
C PRO A 42 7.98 10.37 5.60
N TRP A 43 9.01 10.15 4.77
CA TRP A 43 8.88 9.80 3.35
C TRP A 43 9.77 8.59 3.00
N PHE A 44 9.42 7.87 1.93
CA PHE A 44 10.19 6.73 1.46
C PHE A 44 11.56 7.15 0.91
N ALA A 45 11.64 8.34 0.32
CA ALA A 45 12.89 8.91 -0.17
C ALA A 45 13.78 9.54 0.93
N GLY A 46 13.30 9.68 2.16
CA GLY A 46 14.06 10.32 3.23
C GLY A 46 13.24 11.30 4.08
N GLU A 47 13.87 12.43 4.43
CA GLU A 47 13.25 13.50 5.21
C GLU A 47 12.41 14.46 4.36
N LYS A 48 12.68 14.52 3.06
CA LYS A 48 11.99 15.42 2.12
C LYS A 48 11.07 14.62 1.21
N LEU A 49 9.91 15.20 0.92
CA LEU A 49 9.00 14.68 -0.08
C LEU A 49 9.65 14.76 -1.46
N THR A 50 9.56 13.66 -2.22
CA THR A 50 10.09 13.59 -3.58
C THR A 50 9.06 12.97 -4.53
N TYR A 51 9.36 13.00 -5.84
CA TYR A 51 8.49 12.38 -6.84
C TYR A 51 8.30 10.86 -6.63
N VAL A 52 9.24 10.19 -5.94
CA VAL A 52 9.20 8.73 -5.68
C VAL A 52 8.10 8.37 -4.67
N ASP A 53 7.71 9.31 -3.81
CA ASP A 53 6.71 9.07 -2.77
C ASP A 53 5.27 9.01 -3.34
N PHE A 54 5.02 9.65 -4.48
CA PHE A 54 3.69 9.63 -5.13
C PHE A 54 3.32 8.23 -5.64
N PRO A 55 4.14 7.53 -6.46
CA PRO A 55 3.85 6.16 -6.86
C PRO A 55 3.72 5.19 -5.68
N VAL A 56 4.46 5.40 -4.58
CA VAL A 56 4.34 4.55 -3.40
C VAL A 56 3.01 4.76 -2.69
N SER A 57 2.51 6.01 -2.63
CA SER A 57 1.18 6.31 -2.12
C SER A 57 0.08 5.57 -2.89
N ASP A 58 0.16 5.56 -4.23
CA ASP A 58 -0.78 4.82 -5.09
C ASP A 58 -0.79 3.31 -4.77
N ILE A 59 0.40 2.74 -4.52
CA ILE A 59 0.55 1.34 -4.11
C ILE A 59 -0.14 1.09 -2.76
N LEU A 60 -0.04 2.02 -1.80
CA LEU A 60 -0.68 1.88 -0.49
C LEU A 60 -2.20 2.03 -0.53
N ASP A 61 -2.74 2.71 -1.53
CA ASP A 61 -4.19 2.92 -1.66
C ASP A 61 -4.92 1.70 -2.23
N LEU A 62 -4.27 0.93 -3.10
CA LEU A 62 -4.89 -0.21 -3.77
C LEU A 62 -5.36 -1.33 -2.80
N PRO A 63 -4.56 -1.76 -1.81
CA PRO A 63 -5.03 -2.68 -0.77
C PRO A 63 -6.25 -2.19 0.01
N ARG A 64 -6.41 -0.86 0.18
CA ARG A 64 -7.55 -0.27 0.89
C ARG A 64 -8.84 -0.30 0.08
N ILE A 65 -8.76 -0.37 -1.25
CA ILE A 65 -9.92 -0.59 -2.11
C ILE A 65 -10.45 -2.02 -1.89
N VAL A 66 -9.54 -2.99 -1.72
CA VAL A 66 -9.90 -4.40 -1.51
C VAL A 66 -10.34 -4.66 -0.07
N GLU A 67 -9.60 -4.13 0.91
CA GLU A 67 -9.82 -4.26 2.34
C GLU A 67 -9.56 -2.91 3.04
N PRO A 68 -10.61 -2.12 3.37
CA PRO A 68 -10.47 -0.77 3.90
C PRO A 68 -9.61 -0.64 5.15
N THR A 69 -9.56 -1.70 5.96
CA THR A 69 -8.83 -1.77 7.25
C THR A 69 -7.37 -2.23 7.10
N SER A 70 -6.91 -2.51 5.88
CA SER A 70 -5.59 -3.11 5.58
C SER A 70 -4.37 -2.35 6.13
N LEU A 71 -4.48 -1.04 6.38
CA LEU A 71 -3.41 -0.22 6.94
C LEU A 71 -3.58 0.14 8.43
N ASP A 72 -4.65 -0.30 9.08
CA ASP A 72 -4.91 0.08 10.49
C ASP A 72 -3.88 -0.48 11.45
N ALA A 73 -3.26 -1.62 11.11
CA ALA A 73 -2.15 -2.19 11.86
C ALA A 73 -0.78 -1.53 11.58
N LEU A 74 -0.70 -0.57 10.64
CA LEU A 74 0.55 0.03 10.14
C LEU A 74 0.46 1.57 10.17
N PRO A 75 0.50 2.18 11.38
CA PRO A 75 0.23 3.61 11.55
C PRO A 75 1.20 4.52 10.79
N ASN A 76 2.47 4.13 10.64
CA ASN A 76 3.47 4.92 9.91
C ASN A 76 3.14 5.06 8.41
N LEU A 77 2.65 3.98 7.79
CA LEU A 77 2.19 4.02 6.40
C LEU A 77 0.95 4.89 6.23
N LYS A 78 0.01 4.77 7.18
CA LYS A 78 -1.22 5.57 7.19
C LYS A 78 -0.90 7.07 7.31
N GLU A 79 0.05 7.42 8.17
CA GLU A 79 0.49 8.80 8.40
C GLU A 79 1.19 9.41 7.19
N SER A 80 2.21 8.74 6.64
CA SER A 80 2.94 9.22 5.45
C SER A 80 2.01 9.47 4.26
N ARG A 81 1.05 8.57 4.03
CA ARG A 81 0.04 8.71 2.98
C ARG A 81 -0.93 9.88 3.22
N LEU A 82 -1.37 10.09 4.47
CA LEU A 82 -2.25 11.21 4.81
C LEU A 82 -1.53 12.56 4.64
N ALA A 83 -0.26 12.63 5.02
CA ALA A 83 0.57 13.82 4.83
C ALA A 83 0.73 14.22 3.35
N LEU A 84 0.69 13.26 2.41
CA LEU A 84 0.75 13.55 0.98
C LEU A 84 -0.54 14.19 0.43
N ARG A 85 -1.67 14.02 1.14
CA ARG A 85 -3.00 14.45 0.69
C ARG A 85 -3.49 15.74 1.37
N ALA A 86 -2.74 16.26 2.33
CA ALA A 86 -3.01 17.53 3.01
C ALA A 86 -2.35 18.69 2.26
#